data_AF-A0ABD5NTT0-F1
#
_entry.id   AF-A0ABD5NTT0-F1
#
_cell.length_a   1.000
_cell.length_b   1.000
_cell.length_c   1.000
_cell.angle_alpha   90.00
_cell.angle_beta   90.00
_cell.angle_gamma   90.00
#
_symmetry.space_group_name_H-M   'P 1'
#
loop_
_entity.id
_entity.type
_entity.pdbx_description
1 polymer ?
#
loop_
_entity_poly.entity_id
_entity_poly.type
_entity_poly.pdbx_seq_one_letter_code
_entity_poly.pdbx_strand_id
1 'polypeptide(L)'
;MELESLRPNPTWDGASYEYVVETIETHRDELTYRIWAGDWCPDCRSALPDVGAALDAADVPDERIDARPVDRDKDGEGVDEYGIEYIPTIVVETDDGTEVARFVEDEALPPATYLADAIEEWAATA
;
A
#
# COMPACT_ATOMS: atom_id res chain seq x y z
N MET A 1 -0.75 12.18 -9.91
CA MET A 1 0.42 11.87 -10.76
C MET A 1 0.73 10.41 -10.46
N GLU A 2 0.74 9.52 -11.45
CA GLU A 2 1.02 8.09 -11.17
C GLU A 2 2.49 7.89 -10.78
N LEU A 3 2.73 6.98 -9.83
CA LEU A 3 4.06 6.53 -9.43
C LEU A 3 4.48 5.34 -10.31
N GLU A 4 5.57 5.46 -11.07
CA GLU A 4 6.06 4.33 -11.88
C GLU A 4 6.47 3.13 -11.00
N SER A 5 6.93 3.41 -9.78
CA SER A 5 7.27 2.42 -8.77
C SER A 5 6.07 1.59 -8.29
N LEU A 6 4.84 2.07 -8.45
CA LEU A 6 3.62 1.33 -8.10
C LEU A 6 3.09 0.46 -9.25
N ARG A 7 3.72 0.50 -10.43
CA ARG A 7 3.32 -0.32 -11.55
C ARG A 7 3.40 -1.82 -11.17
N PRO A 8 2.33 -2.60 -11.39
CA PRO A 8 2.29 -4.02 -11.02
C PRO A 8 3.49 -4.81 -11.55
N ASN A 9 4.13 -5.58 -10.67
CA ASN A 9 5.16 -6.54 -11.05
C ASN A 9 4.54 -7.66 -11.90
N PRO A 10 4.89 -7.80 -13.20
CA PRO A 10 4.27 -8.79 -14.08
C PRO A 10 4.71 -10.24 -13.77
N THR A 11 5.69 -10.42 -12.89
CA THR A 11 6.18 -11.74 -12.46
C THR A 11 5.65 -12.16 -11.09
N TRP A 12 4.91 -11.29 -10.40
CA TRP A 12 4.26 -11.62 -9.15
C TRP A 12 3.12 -12.60 -9.40
N ASP A 13 3.03 -13.66 -8.58
CA ASP A 13 2.09 -14.77 -8.78
C ASP A 13 1.02 -14.74 -7.70
N GLY A 14 -0.16 -14.20 -8.03
CA GLY A 14 -1.27 -14.09 -7.06
C GLY A 14 -1.73 -15.44 -6.50
N ALA A 15 -1.58 -16.53 -7.27
CA ALA A 15 -1.89 -17.88 -6.79
C ALA A 15 -0.95 -18.37 -5.68
N SER A 16 0.25 -17.80 -5.55
CA SER A 16 1.15 -18.07 -4.43
C SER A 16 0.83 -17.21 -3.19
N TYR A 17 -0.05 -16.22 -3.34
CA TYR A 17 -0.44 -15.26 -2.31
C TYR A 17 -1.97 -15.14 -2.21
N GLU A 18 -2.70 -16.25 -2.37
CA GLU A 18 -4.18 -16.27 -2.36
C GLU A 18 -4.76 -15.53 -1.15
N TYR A 19 -4.23 -15.81 0.05
CA TYR A 19 -4.62 -15.10 1.28
C TYR A 19 -4.53 -13.57 1.16
N VAL A 20 -3.44 -13.05 0.60
CA VAL A 20 -3.26 -11.60 0.45
C VAL A 20 -4.29 -11.03 -0.51
N VAL A 21 -4.51 -11.71 -1.64
CA VAL A 21 -5.48 -11.27 -2.65
C VAL A 21 -6.90 -11.31 -2.08
N GLU A 22 -7.29 -12.41 -1.43
CA GLU A 22 -8.63 -12.60 -0.86
C GLU A 22 -8.95 -11.57 0.23
N THR A 23 -7.99 -11.30 1.14
CA THR A 23 -8.17 -10.27 2.18
C THR A 23 -8.36 -8.89 1.55
N ILE A 24 -7.49 -8.50 0.61
CA ILE A 24 -7.60 -7.19 -0.04
C ILE A 24 -8.91 -7.09 -0.85
N GLU A 25 -9.27 -8.14 -1.60
CA GLU A 25 -10.50 -8.19 -2.40
C GLU A 25 -11.74 -8.04 -1.53
N THR A 26 -11.78 -8.71 -0.37
CA THR A 26 -12.90 -8.65 0.57
C THR A 26 -13.21 -7.22 1.02
N HIS A 27 -12.17 -6.40 1.18
CA HIS A 27 -12.26 -5.04 1.74
C HIS A 27 -11.99 -3.93 0.70
N ARG A 28 -11.90 -4.29 -0.59
CA ARG A 28 -11.50 -3.37 -1.68
C ARG A 28 -12.43 -2.17 -1.85
N ASP A 29 -13.70 -2.33 -1.48
CA ASP A 29 -14.75 -1.32 -1.62
C ASP A 29 -14.90 -0.43 -0.38
N GLU A 30 -14.09 -0.62 0.66
CA GLU A 30 -14.18 0.12 1.93
C GLU A 30 -12.82 0.70 2.41
N LEU A 31 -11.71 0.20 1.88
CA LEU A 31 -10.37 0.64 2.25
C LEU A 31 -9.71 1.49 1.16
N THR A 32 -9.10 2.60 1.57
CA THR A 32 -8.26 3.45 0.72
C THR A 32 -6.79 3.23 1.07
N TYR A 33 -5.95 3.02 0.06
CA TYR A 33 -4.51 2.81 0.16
C TYR A 33 -3.79 4.10 -0.20
N ARG A 34 -3.28 4.82 0.81
CA ARG A 34 -2.47 6.03 0.62
C ARG A 34 -0.98 5.68 0.63
N ILE A 35 -0.29 5.98 -0.45
CA ILE A 35 1.06 5.45 -0.72
C ILE A 35 2.03 6.61 -0.92
N TRP A 36 2.89 6.86 0.07
CA TRP A 36 3.97 7.84 -0.03
C TRP A 36 5.24 7.20 -0.54
N ALA A 37 5.72 7.66 -1.70
CA ALA A 37 6.91 7.12 -2.33
C ALA A 37 7.51 8.07 -3.38
N GLY A 38 8.73 7.76 -3.81
CA GLY A 38 9.38 8.47 -4.90
C GLY A 38 10.02 7.49 -5.87
N ASP A 39 9.84 7.70 -7.17
CA ASP A 39 10.43 6.85 -8.22
C ASP A 39 11.97 6.90 -8.25
N TRP A 40 12.56 7.87 -7.55
CA TRP A 40 14.00 7.97 -7.35
C TRP A 40 14.50 7.04 -6.21
N CYS A 41 13.61 6.54 -5.35
CA CYS A 41 13.95 5.74 -4.17
C CYS A 41 14.11 4.25 -4.54
N PRO A 42 15.28 3.64 -4.26
CA PRO A 42 15.53 2.22 -4.55
C PRO A 42 14.56 1.29 -3.82
N ASP A 43 14.27 1.57 -2.54
CA ASP A 43 13.42 0.71 -1.72
C ASP A 43 11.96 0.77 -2.19
N CYS A 44 11.47 1.95 -2.55
CA CYS A 44 10.16 2.12 -3.20
C CYS A 44 10.06 1.28 -4.49
N ARG A 45 11.07 1.39 -5.37
CA ARG A 45 11.12 0.62 -6.63
C ARG A 45 11.26 -0.88 -6.43
N SER A 46 11.75 -1.33 -5.28
CA SER A 46 11.87 -2.74 -4.95
C SER A 46 10.59 -3.31 -4.34
N ALA A 47 9.92 -2.54 -3.49
CA ALA A 47 8.81 -3.03 -2.67
C ALA A 47 7.43 -2.80 -3.31
N LEU A 48 7.21 -1.63 -3.94
CA LEU A 48 5.89 -1.24 -4.43
C LEU A 48 5.37 -2.00 -5.66
N PRO A 49 6.20 -2.55 -6.57
CA PRO A 49 5.67 -3.32 -7.69
C PRO A 49 4.86 -4.55 -7.26
N ASP A 50 5.24 -5.20 -6.16
CA ASP A 50 4.51 -6.34 -5.61
C ASP A 50 3.21 -5.90 -4.91
N VAL A 51 3.21 -4.73 -4.28
CA VAL A 51 1.98 -4.10 -3.75
C VAL A 51 1.01 -3.78 -4.90
N GLY A 52 1.51 -3.13 -5.95
CA GLY A 52 0.72 -2.84 -7.14
C GLY A 52 0.12 -4.10 -7.76
N ALA A 53 0.89 -5.19 -7.82
CA ALA A 53 0.40 -6.49 -8.30
C ALA A 53 -0.67 -7.10 -7.39
N ALA A 54 -0.54 -6.99 -6.07
CA ALA A 54 -1.55 -7.48 -5.13
C ALA A 54 -2.86 -6.69 -5.25
N LEU A 55 -2.80 -5.35 -5.35
CA LEU A 55 -3.98 -4.49 -5.52
C LEU A 55 -4.67 -4.75 -6.87
N ASP A 56 -3.90 -4.91 -7.95
CA ASP A 56 -4.42 -5.26 -9.29
C ASP A 56 -5.08 -6.64 -9.30
N ALA A 57 -4.44 -7.65 -8.68
CA ALA A 57 -5.00 -8.99 -8.58
C ALA A 57 -6.29 -9.06 -7.75
N ALA A 58 -6.41 -8.21 -6.73
CA ALA A 58 -7.62 -8.07 -5.91
C ALA A 58 -8.69 -7.16 -6.54
N ASP A 59 -8.42 -6.63 -7.75
CA ASP A 59 -9.34 -5.77 -8.51
C ASP A 59 -9.78 -4.56 -7.67
N VAL A 60 -8.82 -3.96 -6.96
CA VAL A 60 -9.02 -2.73 -6.17
C VAL A 60 -9.29 -1.56 -7.12
N PRO A 61 -10.39 -0.79 -6.93
CA PRO A 61 -10.68 0.36 -7.78
C PRO A 61 -9.56 1.41 -7.75
N ASP A 62 -9.21 2.00 -8.91
CA ASP A 62 -8.17 3.03 -8.99
C ASP A 62 -8.43 4.22 -8.04
N GLU A 63 -9.70 4.56 -7.78
CA GLU A 63 -10.09 5.63 -6.86
C GLU A 63 -9.77 5.33 -5.38
N ARG A 64 -9.52 4.05 -5.04
CA ARG A 64 -9.09 3.59 -3.72
C ARG A 64 -7.57 3.57 -3.58
N ILE A 65 -6.82 3.83 -4.66
CA ILE A 65 -5.36 3.85 -4.67
C ILE A 65 -4.88 5.30 -4.81
N ASP A 66 -4.44 5.87 -3.69
CA ASP A 66 -4.02 7.26 -3.59
C ASP A 66 -2.49 7.36 -3.54
N ALA A 67 -1.88 7.41 -4.73
CA ALA A 67 -0.44 7.56 -4.90
C ALA A 67 0.01 9.01 -4.60
N ARG A 68 0.84 9.16 -3.56
CA ARG A 68 1.37 10.45 -3.07
C ARG A 68 2.87 10.55 -3.34
N PRO A 69 3.28 11.10 -4.50
CA PRO A 69 4.69 11.26 -4.81
C PRO A 69 5.36 12.26 -3.88
N VAL A 70 6.57 11.92 -3.41
CA VAL A 70 7.43 12.81 -2.61
C VAL A 70 8.73 13.13 -3.34
N ASP A 71 9.31 14.29 -3.04
CA ASP A 71 10.62 14.68 -3.56
C ASP A 71 11.77 13.99 -2.82
N ARG A 72 13.02 14.36 -3.15
CA ARG A 72 14.23 13.74 -2.59
C ARG A 72 14.48 14.08 -1.12
N ASP A 73 13.88 15.16 -0.63
CA ASP A 73 13.88 15.53 0.77
C ASP A 73 12.72 14.84 1.52
N LYS A 74 11.97 13.98 0.82
CA LYS A 74 10.77 13.26 1.27
C LYS A 74 9.59 14.17 1.59
N ASP A 75 9.58 15.37 1.01
CA ASP A 75 8.48 16.32 1.15
C ASP A 75 7.41 16.06 0.08
N GLY A 76 6.14 16.23 0.45
CA GLY A 76 5.00 16.01 -0.43
C GLY A 76 3.66 16.21 0.27
N GLU A 77 2.57 15.98 -0.46
CA GLU A 77 1.22 16.12 0.08
C GLU A 77 0.95 15.09 1.18
N GLY A 78 0.43 15.54 2.33
CA GLY A 78 0.07 14.67 3.45
C GLY A 78 1.25 14.18 4.31
N VAL A 79 2.51 14.49 3.96
CA VAL A 79 3.70 14.04 4.71
C VAL A 79 3.66 14.50 6.18
N ASP A 80 3.47 15.80 6.42
CA ASP A 80 3.40 16.34 7.78
C ASP A 80 2.16 15.86 8.55
N GLU A 81 1.02 15.77 7.85
CA GLU A 81 -0.27 15.38 8.44
C GLU A 81 -0.26 13.93 8.93
N TYR A 82 0.34 13.04 8.14
CA TYR A 82 0.43 11.61 8.44
C TYR A 82 1.70 11.20 9.19
N GLY A 83 2.61 12.15 9.44
CA GLY A 83 3.88 11.90 10.14
C GLY A 83 4.80 10.96 9.35
N ILE A 84 4.95 11.19 8.04
CA ILE A 84 5.74 10.33 7.15
C ILE A 84 7.22 10.71 7.27
N GLU A 85 8.02 9.84 7.89
CA GLU A 85 9.49 10.03 8.04
C GLU A 85 10.31 9.18 7.04
N TYR A 86 9.71 8.08 6.57
CA TYR A 86 10.37 7.04 5.76
C TYR A 86 9.52 6.65 4.55
N ILE A 87 10.16 6.16 3.48
CA ILE A 87 9.47 5.76 2.25
C ILE A 87 10.05 4.46 1.68
N PRO A 88 9.21 3.50 1.24
CA PRO A 88 7.76 3.65 1.07
C PRO A 88 7.03 3.60 2.41
N THR A 89 5.97 4.42 2.53
CA THR A 89 4.97 4.27 3.59
C THR A 89 3.61 4.07 2.94
N ILE A 90 2.86 3.08 3.44
CA ILE A 90 1.50 2.78 2.98
C ILE A 90 0.59 2.86 4.19
N VAL A 91 -0.40 3.74 4.13
CA VAL A 91 -1.47 3.84 5.12
C VAL A 91 -2.75 3.33 4.47
N VAL A 92 -3.42 2.41 5.15
CA VAL A 92 -4.73 1.89 4.76
C VAL A 92 -5.75 2.44 5.73
N GLU A 93 -6.81 3.04 5.22
CA GLU A 93 -7.85 3.65 6.06
C GLU A 93 -9.25 3.40 5.51
N THR A 94 -10.23 3.41 6.41
CA THR A 94 -11.64 3.36 6.05
C THR A 94 -12.14 4.69 5.50
N ASP A 95 -13.32 4.70 4.87
CA ASP A 95 -13.97 5.92 4.37
C ASP A 95 -14.21 6.99 5.47
N ASP A 96 -14.31 6.58 6.74
CA ASP A 96 -14.45 7.47 7.90
C ASP A 96 -13.11 8.02 8.43
N GLY A 97 -11.99 7.68 7.78
CA GLY A 97 -10.63 8.12 8.14
C GLY A 97 -10.01 7.33 9.30
N THR A 98 -10.50 6.13 9.60
CA THR A 98 -9.88 5.26 10.60
C THR A 98 -8.70 4.53 9.98
N GLU A 99 -7.48 4.76 10.50
CA GLU A 99 -6.29 4.04 10.09
C GLU A 99 -6.39 2.57 10.52
N VAL A 100 -6.36 1.68 9.53
CA VAL A 100 -6.48 0.22 9.64
C VAL A 100 -5.10 -0.42 9.71
N ALA A 101 -4.20 0.02 8.82
CA ALA A 101 -2.84 -0.50 8.73
C ALA A 101 -1.86 0.59 8.32
N ARG A 102 -0.62 0.46 8.79
CA ARG A 102 0.51 1.30 8.37
C ARG A 102 1.74 0.43 8.17
N PHE A 103 2.23 0.39 6.94
CA PHE A 103 3.52 -0.20 6.58
C PHE A 103 4.57 0.91 6.45
N VAL A 104 5.75 0.71 7.03
CA VAL A 104 6.91 1.61 6.91
C VAL A 104 8.12 0.79 6.45
N GLU A 105 9.05 1.39 5.68
CA GLU A 105 10.15 0.72 4.95
C GLU A 105 10.92 -0.43 5.66
N ASP A 106 10.96 -0.49 6.99
CA ASP A 106 11.74 -1.45 7.80
C ASP A 106 10.91 -2.62 8.38
N GLU A 107 9.67 -2.82 7.93
CA GLU A 107 8.86 -3.94 8.43
C GLU A 107 9.46 -5.31 8.05
N ALA A 108 9.28 -6.29 8.94
CA ALA A 108 9.88 -7.62 8.81
C ALA A 108 9.25 -8.49 7.70
N LEU A 109 8.07 -8.10 7.22
CA LEU A 109 7.31 -8.81 6.20
C LEU A 109 7.27 -8.01 4.89
N PRO A 110 7.14 -8.67 3.73
CA PRO A 110 6.83 -7.99 2.48
C PRO A 110 5.56 -7.14 2.62
N PRO A 111 5.50 -5.94 2.01
CA PRO A 111 4.43 -4.99 2.29
C PRO A 111 3.03 -5.53 2.02
N ALA A 112 2.82 -6.26 0.92
CA ALA A 112 1.50 -6.83 0.60
C ALA A 112 1.04 -7.86 1.66
N THR A 113 1.95 -8.69 2.16
CA THR A 113 1.65 -9.66 3.24
C THR A 113 1.37 -8.95 4.56
N TYR A 114 2.21 -7.98 4.91
CA TYR A 114 2.02 -7.18 6.12
C TYR A 114 0.65 -6.49 6.14
N LEU A 115 0.26 -5.87 5.03
CA LEU A 115 -1.02 -5.18 4.91
C LEU A 115 -2.20 -6.15 5.05
N ALA A 116 -2.13 -7.33 4.43
CA ALA A 116 -3.18 -8.34 4.58
C ALA A 116 -3.34 -8.79 6.04
N ASP A 117 -2.23 -9.08 6.73
CA ASP A 117 -2.28 -9.47 8.15
C ASP A 117 -2.93 -8.37 9.02
N ALA A 118 -2.50 -7.11 8.84
CA ALA A 118 -3.04 -5.99 9.58
C ALA A 118 -4.53 -5.72 9.29
N ILE A 119 -4.96 -5.88 8.04
CA ILE A 119 -6.38 -5.74 7.64
C ILE A 119 -7.23 -6.83 8.29
N GLU A 120 -6.78 -8.09 8.26
CA GLU A 120 -7.50 -9.20 8.92
C GLU A 120 -7.60 -8.99 10.43
N GLU A 121 -6.53 -8.53 11.08
CA GLU A 121 -6.52 -8.22 12.51
C GLU A 121 -7.51 -7.11 12.85
N TRP A 122 -7.56 -6.05 12.04
CA TRP A 122 -8.53 -4.99 12.19
C TRP A 122 -9.96 -5.50 12.00
N ALA A 123 -10.23 -6.24 10.92
CA ALA A 123 -11.55 -6.78 10.59
C ALA A 123 -12.10 -7.70 11.68
N ALA A 124 -11.22 -8.43 12.39
CA ALA A 124 -11.61 -9.25 13.55
C ALA A 124 -12.09 -8.43 14.77
N THR A 125 -11.82 -7.13 14.79
CA THR A 125 -12.16 -6.22 15.90
C THR A 125 -13.17 -5.13 15.56
N ALA A 126 -13.54 -5.02 14.27
CA ALA A 126 -14.46 -4.02 13.73
C ALA A 126 -15.96 -4.41 13.88
#